data_AF-A0A0B5ATW9-F1
#
_entry.id   AF-A0A0B5ATW9-F1
#
_cell.length_a   1.000
_cell.length_b   1.000
_cell.length_c   1.000
_cell.angle_alpha   90.00
_cell.angle_beta   90.00
_cell.angle_gamma   90.00
#
_symmetry.space_group_name_H-M   'P 1'
#
loop_
_entity.id
_entity.type
_entity.pdbx_description
1 polymer ?
#
loop_
_entity_poly.entity_id
_entity_poly.type
_entity_poly.pdbx_seq_one_letter_code
_entity_poly.pdbx_strand_id
1 'polypeptide(L)'
;MIGEAIRHLRNHYVEIEQLPDIRSINNGLCVTFAEEIEYMVEGAEHTSNDFFVVEMDEGWNGDGSDKWDEKLLLEANSLPPAPYTMETANQIQGYHRWIQFNGKHYDAECPDGVVNFFELSFFKRWLEAIHEEDKKTQRH
;
A
#
# COMPACT_ATOMS: atom_id res chain seq x y z
N MET A 1 -9.97 16.12 -4.29
CA MET A 1 -9.87 16.02 -2.81
C MET A 1 -8.69 15.14 -2.39
N ILE A 2 -8.80 13.81 -2.20
CA ILE A 2 -7.64 13.02 -1.74
C ILE A 2 -6.48 12.93 -2.76
N GLY A 3 -6.76 12.62 -4.03
CA GLY A 3 -5.70 12.44 -5.03
C GLY A 3 -4.92 13.73 -5.32
N GLU A 4 -5.56 14.89 -5.17
CA GLU A 4 -4.89 16.20 -5.29
C GLU A 4 -4.00 16.48 -4.08
N ALA A 5 -4.46 16.16 -2.87
CA ALA A 5 -3.63 16.25 -1.65
C ALA A 5 -2.39 15.37 -1.77
N ILE A 6 -2.54 14.11 -2.24
CA ILE A 6 -1.42 13.19 -2.48
C ILE A 6 -0.45 13.76 -3.51
N ARG A 7 -0.95 14.27 -4.65
CA ARG A 7 -0.10 14.88 -5.68
C ARG A 7 0.63 16.11 -5.16
N HIS A 8 -0.04 16.94 -4.36
CA HIS A 8 0.58 18.12 -3.77
C HIS A 8 1.69 17.73 -2.79
N LEU A 9 1.40 16.84 -1.85
CA LEU A 9 2.34 16.46 -0.80
C LEU A 9 3.53 15.69 -1.38
N ARG A 10 3.31 14.73 -2.29
CA ARG A 10 4.44 13.98 -2.88
C ARG A 10 5.37 14.89 -3.68
N ASN A 11 4.84 15.93 -4.33
CA ASN A 11 5.66 16.91 -5.04
C ASN A 11 6.44 17.79 -4.05
N HIS A 12 5.86 18.14 -2.89
CA HIS A 12 6.58 18.84 -1.82
C HIS A 12 7.82 18.06 -1.36
N TYR A 13 7.66 16.76 -1.09
CA TYR A 13 8.77 15.90 -0.65
C TYR A 13 9.88 15.78 -1.72
N VAL A 14 9.53 15.69 -3.00
CA VAL A 14 10.53 15.58 -4.07
C VAL A 14 11.18 16.94 -4.37
N GLU A 15 10.41 18.02 -4.45
CA GLU A 15 10.90 19.32 -4.92
C GLU A 15 11.53 20.17 -3.81
N ILE A 16 10.95 20.13 -2.60
CA ILE A 16 11.37 20.97 -1.48
C ILE A 16 12.30 20.20 -0.55
N GLU A 17 11.91 18.99 -0.16
CA GLU A 17 12.72 18.14 0.74
C GLU A 17 13.82 17.37 -0.01
N GLN A 18 13.85 17.49 -1.34
CA GLN A 18 14.88 16.91 -2.21
C GLN A 18 15.00 15.39 -2.12
N LEU A 19 13.87 14.69 -1.93
CA LEU A 19 13.86 13.24 -2.12
C LEU A 19 14.20 12.87 -3.58
N PRO A 20 14.94 11.77 -3.81
CA PRO A 20 15.41 11.44 -5.14
C PRO A 20 14.27 11.07 -6.10
N ASP A 21 13.18 10.48 -5.57
CA ASP A 21 11.94 10.26 -6.30
C ASP A 21 10.76 9.95 -5.34
N ILE A 22 9.55 9.85 -5.91
CA ILE A 22 8.32 9.52 -5.18
C ILE A 22 8.41 8.16 -4.47
N ARG A 23 9.15 7.19 -5.02
CA ARG A 23 9.28 5.83 -4.44
C ARG A 23 9.98 5.88 -3.08
N SER A 24 10.81 6.90 -2.86
CA SER A 24 11.51 7.12 -1.60
C SER A 24 10.54 7.34 -0.44
N ILE A 25 9.36 7.91 -0.71
CA ILE A 25 8.29 8.07 0.28
C ILE A 25 7.79 6.68 0.71
N ASN A 26 7.41 5.84 -0.24
CA ASN A 26 6.88 4.50 0.03
C ASN A 26 7.90 3.55 0.68
N ASN A 27 9.21 3.85 0.59
CA ASN A 27 10.30 3.03 1.12
C ASN A 27 10.89 3.55 2.45
N GLY A 28 10.27 4.52 3.10
CA GLY A 28 10.78 5.00 4.40
C GLY A 28 9.97 6.08 5.11
N LEU A 29 9.12 6.81 4.38
CA LEU A 29 8.29 7.89 4.92
C LEU A 29 6.79 7.63 4.77
N CYS A 30 6.40 6.40 4.44
CA CYS A 30 4.99 6.03 4.20
C CYS A 30 4.08 6.34 5.40
N VAL A 31 4.58 6.17 6.64
CA VAL A 31 3.85 6.50 7.87
C VAL A 31 3.54 7.99 7.93
N THR A 32 4.57 8.84 7.93
CA THR A 32 4.43 10.29 8.02
C THR A 32 3.62 10.84 6.87
N PHE A 33 3.84 10.33 5.66
CA PHE A 33 3.08 10.74 4.48
C PHE A 33 1.59 10.42 4.62
N ALA A 34 1.23 9.21 5.08
CA ALA A 34 -0.18 8.85 5.25
C ALA A 34 -0.87 9.70 6.32
N GLU A 35 -0.21 9.98 7.44
CA GLU A 35 -0.72 10.84 8.52
C GLU A 35 -0.90 12.30 8.07
N GLU A 36 0.03 12.83 7.27
CA GLU A 36 -0.09 14.18 6.74
C GLU A 36 -1.25 14.30 5.74
N ILE A 37 -1.47 13.28 4.89
CA ILE A 37 -2.63 13.26 4.00
C ILE A 37 -3.93 13.15 4.79
N GLU A 38 -3.98 12.29 5.80
CA GLU A 38 -5.12 12.18 6.70
C GLU A 38 -5.44 13.55 7.32
N TYR A 39 -4.44 14.23 7.88
CA TYR A 39 -4.62 15.57 8.42
C TYR A 39 -5.06 16.60 7.35
N MET A 40 -4.52 16.54 6.12
CA MET A 40 -4.90 17.45 5.04
C MET A 40 -6.34 17.24 4.54
N VAL A 41 -6.84 16.00 4.57
CA VAL A 41 -8.15 15.63 4.02
C VAL A 41 -9.25 15.71 5.08
N GLU A 42 -9.00 15.20 6.28
CA GLU A 42 -9.97 15.09 7.36
C GLU A 42 -9.83 16.19 8.42
N GLY A 43 -8.68 16.88 8.44
CA GLY A 43 -8.36 17.83 9.51
C GLY A 43 -8.17 17.14 10.86
N ALA A 44 -8.20 17.92 11.94
CA ALA A 44 -7.99 17.41 13.30
C ALA A 44 -9.19 16.64 13.88
N GLU A 45 -10.38 16.76 13.27
CA GLU A 45 -11.63 16.22 13.84
C GLU A 45 -12.04 14.86 13.28
N HIS A 46 -11.36 14.33 12.25
CA HIS A 46 -11.66 13.04 11.59
C HIS A 46 -13.15 12.83 11.34
N THR A 47 -13.64 13.39 10.24
CA THR A 47 -15.09 13.55 10.01
C THR A 47 -15.70 12.47 9.13
N SER A 48 -14.88 11.75 8.37
CA SER A 48 -15.32 10.68 7.47
C SER A 48 -15.20 9.31 8.12
N ASN A 49 -16.27 8.53 8.02
CA ASN A 49 -16.26 7.11 8.39
C ASN A 49 -15.58 6.22 7.35
N ASP A 50 -15.22 6.78 6.18
CA ASP A 50 -14.69 6.02 5.05
C ASP A 50 -13.20 6.28 4.79
N PHE A 51 -12.51 7.02 5.66
CA PHE A 51 -11.07 7.27 5.59
C PHE A 51 -10.33 6.43 6.63
N PHE A 52 -9.42 5.59 6.16
CA PHE A 52 -8.59 4.73 7.02
C PHE A 52 -7.13 4.86 6.61
N VAL A 53 -6.25 5.01 7.59
CA VAL A 53 -4.82 4.74 7.40
C VAL A 53 -4.61 3.26 7.72
N VAL A 54 -4.23 2.51 6.70
CA VAL A 54 -4.12 1.04 6.75
C VAL A 54 -2.65 0.65 6.89
N GLU A 55 -2.40 -0.31 7.76
CA GLU A 55 -1.06 -0.88 7.98
C GLU A 55 -0.98 -2.33 7.49
N MET A 56 0.21 -2.76 7.10
CA MET A 56 0.42 -4.09 6.51
C MET A 56 0.03 -5.23 7.46
N ASP A 57 0.21 -5.04 8.77
CA ASP A 57 -0.13 -6.02 9.81
C ASP A 57 -1.64 -6.18 10.03
N GLU A 58 -2.45 -5.18 9.70
CA GLU A 58 -3.91 -5.27 9.78
C GLU A 58 -4.50 -6.32 8.83
N GLY A 59 -3.77 -6.67 7.77
CA GLY A 59 -4.15 -7.75 6.86
C GLY A 59 -3.58 -9.12 7.23
N TRP A 60 -2.74 -9.22 8.26
CA TRP A 60 -2.14 -10.49 8.68
C TRP A 60 -3.09 -11.32 9.55
N ASN A 61 -2.90 -12.64 9.49
CA ASN A 61 -3.52 -13.58 10.40
C ASN A 61 -3.02 -13.25 11.82
N GLY A 62 -3.95 -12.97 12.74
CA GLY A 62 -3.67 -12.75 14.16
C GLY A 62 -3.18 -14.00 14.91
N ASP A 63 -2.77 -15.04 14.19
CA ASP A 63 -2.22 -16.30 14.72
C ASP A 63 -0.69 -16.30 14.82
N GLY A 64 -0.04 -15.20 14.43
CA GLY A 64 1.41 -15.04 14.46
C GLY A 64 2.15 -15.71 13.30
N SER A 65 1.45 -16.08 12.22
CA SER A 65 2.04 -16.74 11.05
C SER A 65 2.68 -15.79 10.03
N ASP A 66 2.66 -14.47 10.24
CA ASP A 66 3.09 -13.42 9.30
C ASP A 66 2.55 -13.65 7.87
N LYS A 67 1.34 -14.20 7.78
CA LYS A 67 0.62 -14.47 6.52
C LYS A 67 -0.62 -13.62 6.44
N TRP A 68 -1.04 -13.29 5.23
CA TRP A 68 -2.31 -12.60 5.00
C TRP A 68 -3.51 -13.47 5.38
N ASP A 69 -4.54 -12.86 5.96
CA ASP A 69 -5.84 -13.51 6.16
C ASP A 69 -6.62 -13.51 4.84
N GLU A 70 -6.61 -14.65 4.14
CA GLU A 70 -7.28 -14.81 2.84
C GLU A 70 -8.77 -14.49 2.90
N LYS A 71 -9.44 -14.78 4.03
CA LYS A 71 -10.86 -14.49 4.18
C LYS A 71 -11.08 -12.98 4.29
N LEU A 72 -10.27 -12.29 5.09
CA LEU A 72 -10.32 -10.83 5.19
C LEU A 72 -10.04 -10.17 3.83
N LEU A 73 -9.04 -10.66 3.09
CA LEU A 73 -8.72 -10.17 1.75
C LEU A 73 -9.86 -10.38 0.75
N LEU A 74 -10.54 -11.53 0.81
CA LEU A 74 -11.69 -11.80 -0.04
C LEU A 74 -12.85 -10.84 0.28
N GLU A 75 -13.12 -10.59 1.57
CA GLU A 75 -14.14 -9.64 2.03
C GLU A 75 -13.80 -8.19 1.60
N ALA A 76 -12.51 -7.85 1.60
CA ALA A 76 -11.99 -6.55 1.15
C ALA A 76 -11.77 -6.44 -0.38
N ASN A 77 -12.16 -7.46 -1.16
CA ASN A 77 -11.93 -7.53 -2.61
C ASN A 77 -10.47 -7.25 -3.04
N SER A 78 -9.53 -7.74 -2.23
CA SER A 78 -8.10 -7.46 -2.36
C SER A 78 -7.26 -8.74 -2.43
N LEU A 79 -7.69 -9.72 -3.22
CA LEU A 79 -6.87 -10.91 -3.50
C LEU A 79 -5.72 -10.58 -4.47
N PRO A 80 -4.55 -11.24 -4.39
CA PRO A 80 -3.46 -11.03 -5.33
C PRO A 80 -3.94 -11.21 -6.79
N PRO A 81 -3.68 -10.24 -7.69
CA PRO A 81 -4.10 -10.35 -9.07
C PRO A 81 -3.28 -11.40 -9.82
N ALA A 82 -3.87 -12.08 -10.80
CA ALA A 82 -3.14 -13.00 -11.67
C ALA A 82 -1.96 -12.28 -12.37
N PRO A 83 -0.79 -12.93 -12.53
CA PRO A 83 -0.51 -14.35 -12.28
C PRO A 83 -0.07 -14.68 -10.84
N TYR A 84 -0.17 -13.74 -9.89
CA TYR A 84 0.31 -13.93 -8.53
C TYR A 84 -0.70 -14.73 -7.69
N THR A 85 -0.19 -15.49 -6.72
CA THR A 85 -0.99 -16.32 -5.83
C THR A 85 -0.91 -15.82 -4.39
N MET A 86 -1.76 -16.36 -3.51
CA MET A 86 -1.65 -16.16 -2.06
C MET A 86 -0.29 -16.62 -1.53
N GLU A 87 0.30 -17.67 -2.11
CA GLU A 87 1.64 -18.14 -1.74
C GLU A 87 2.71 -17.09 -2.05
N THR A 88 2.64 -16.44 -3.23
CA THR A 88 3.52 -15.32 -3.57
C THR A 88 3.30 -14.13 -2.64
N ALA A 89 2.04 -13.78 -2.35
CA ALA A 89 1.72 -12.64 -1.49
C ALA A 89 2.16 -12.83 -0.03
N ASN A 90 2.09 -14.06 0.49
CA ASN A 90 2.56 -14.41 1.84
C ASN A 90 4.08 -14.34 2.01
N GLN A 91 4.84 -14.17 0.92
CA GLN A 91 6.29 -13.98 0.96
C GLN A 91 6.68 -12.49 0.99
N ILE A 92 5.72 -11.56 0.86
CA ILE A 92 6.00 -10.12 0.96
C ILE A 92 6.48 -9.81 2.38
N GLN A 93 7.68 -9.25 2.48
CA GLN A 93 8.28 -8.84 3.74
C GLN A 93 8.39 -7.32 3.80
N GLY A 94 8.44 -6.79 5.02
CA GLY A 94 8.60 -5.36 5.28
C GLY A 94 7.36 -4.73 5.91
N TYR A 95 7.37 -3.40 5.96
CA TYR A 95 6.28 -2.60 6.50
C TYR A 95 5.90 -1.54 5.49
N HIS A 96 4.60 -1.36 5.29
CA HIS A 96 4.04 -0.30 4.47
C HIS A 96 2.73 0.20 5.08
N ARG A 97 2.54 1.51 5.02
CA ARG A 97 1.33 2.20 5.45
C ARG A 97 0.76 2.97 4.28
N TRP A 98 -0.55 2.84 4.06
CA TRP A 98 -1.25 3.47 2.94
C TRP A 98 -2.64 3.93 3.38
N ILE A 99 -3.40 4.52 2.48
CA ILE A 99 -4.72 5.09 2.79
C ILE A 99 -5.79 4.29 2.07
N GLN A 100 -6.88 3.95 2.76
CA GLN A 100 -8.13 3.53 2.16
C GLN A 100 -9.15 4.66 2.27
N PHE A 101 -9.73 5.06 1.14
CA PHE A 101 -10.78 6.07 1.10
C PHE A 101 -11.84 5.75 0.05
N ASN A 102 -13.11 5.69 0.45
CA ASN A 102 -14.25 5.39 -0.43
C ASN A 102 -14.05 4.10 -1.26
N GLY A 103 -13.58 3.03 -0.62
CA GLY A 103 -13.37 1.72 -1.25
C GLY A 103 -12.21 1.65 -2.24
N LYS A 104 -11.29 2.64 -2.22
CA LYS A 104 -10.03 2.63 -2.97
C LYS A 104 -8.85 2.78 -2.04
N HIS A 105 -7.70 2.27 -2.48
CA HIS A 105 -6.41 2.35 -1.80
C HIS A 105 -5.48 3.33 -2.51
N TYR A 106 -4.77 4.13 -1.74
CA TYR A 106 -3.90 5.20 -2.22
C TYR A 106 -2.57 5.19 -1.46
N ASP A 107 -1.50 5.54 -2.17
CA ASP A 107 -0.19 5.84 -1.61
C ASP A 107 0.45 7.00 -2.40
N ALA A 108 1.73 7.31 -2.15
CA ALA A 108 2.41 8.39 -2.85
C ALA A 108 2.51 8.16 -4.38
N GLU A 109 2.60 6.90 -4.82
CA GLU A 109 2.76 6.52 -6.22
C GLU A 109 1.41 6.41 -6.96
N CYS A 110 0.31 6.17 -6.25
CA CYS A 110 -1.02 5.89 -6.78
C CYS A 110 -2.08 6.93 -6.32
N PRO A 111 -1.96 8.22 -6.72
CA PRO A 111 -2.90 9.27 -6.30
C PRO A 111 -4.33 9.12 -6.84
N ASP A 112 -4.52 8.34 -7.91
CA ASP A 112 -5.86 8.09 -8.49
C ASP A 112 -6.60 6.92 -7.80
N GLY A 113 -5.87 6.23 -6.91
CA GLY A 113 -6.32 5.08 -6.15
C GLY A 113 -6.51 3.82 -7.00
N VAL A 114 -6.48 2.67 -6.33
CA VAL A 114 -6.78 1.34 -6.90
C VAL A 114 -7.82 0.64 -6.05
N VAL A 115 -8.60 -0.27 -6.62
CA VAL A 115 -9.63 -1.00 -5.85
C VAL A 115 -8.99 -2.06 -4.97
N ASN A 116 -7.91 -2.68 -5.44
CA ASN A 116 -7.21 -3.74 -4.75
C ASN A 116 -5.82 -3.24 -4.35
N PHE A 117 -5.48 -3.28 -3.06
CA PHE A 117 -4.20 -2.72 -2.61
C PHE A 117 -2.98 -3.45 -3.17
N PHE A 118 -3.07 -4.74 -3.57
CA PHE A 118 -1.99 -5.43 -4.27
C PHE A 118 -1.65 -4.78 -5.62
N GLU A 119 -2.51 -3.90 -6.14
CA GLU A 119 -2.25 -3.12 -7.34
C GLU A 119 -1.48 -1.82 -7.09
N LEU A 120 -1.23 -1.44 -5.84
CA LEU A 120 -0.31 -0.33 -5.53
C LEU A 120 1.10 -0.69 -5.99
N SER A 121 1.85 0.33 -6.40
CA SER A 121 3.18 0.13 -7.00
C SER A 121 4.16 -0.54 -6.03
N PHE A 122 4.03 -0.29 -4.73
CA PHE A 122 4.81 -0.98 -3.69
C PHE A 122 4.60 -2.50 -3.74
N PHE A 123 3.35 -2.97 -3.62
CA PHE A 123 3.04 -4.40 -3.59
C PHE A 123 3.30 -5.09 -4.93
N LYS A 124 3.03 -4.43 -6.06
CA LYS A 124 3.35 -4.96 -7.39
C LYS A 124 4.82 -5.33 -7.53
N ARG A 125 5.73 -4.46 -7.09
CA ARG A 125 7.18 -4.73 -7.15
C ARG A 125 7.59 -5.93 -6.32
N TRP A 126 7.00 -6.10 -5.13
CA TRP A 126 7.25 -7.27 -4.30
C TRP A 126 6.75 -8.55 -4.96
N LEU A 127 5.49 -8.56 -5.43
CA LEU A 127 4.90 -9.70 -6.12
C LEU A 127 5.72 -10.10 -7.37
N GLU A 128 6.17 -9.12 -8.15
CA GLU A 128 7.03 -9.33 -9.33
C GLU A 128 8.38 -9.94 -8.95
N ALA A 129 9.05 -9.38 -7.94
CA ALA A 129 10.36 -9.86 -7.50
C ALA A 129 10.31 -11.32 -7.01
N ILE A 130 9.34 -11.62 -6.13
CA ILE A 130 9.13 -12.96 -5.57
C ILE A 130 8.80 -13.95 -6.69
N HIS A 131 7.85 -13.60 -7.58
CA HIS A 131 7.44 -14.48 -8.68
C HIS A 131 8.58 -14.81 -9.65
N GLU A 132 9.46 -13.85 -9.93
CA GLU A 132 10.62 -14.09 -10.77
C GLU A 132 11.70 -14.94 -10.06
N GLU A 133 11.81 -14.87 -8.74
CA GLU A 133 12.68 -15.76 -7.95
C GLU A 133 12.14 -17.20 -7.92
N ASP A 134 10.83 -17.38 -7.71
CA ASP A 134 10.18 -18.69 -7.73
C ASP A 134 10.37 -19.40 -9.08
N LYS A 135 10.20 -18.68 -10.19
CA LYS A 135 10.42 -19.21 -11.54
C LYS A 135 11.86 -19.66 -11.78
N LYS A 136 12.86 -19.01 -11.16
CA LYS A 136 14.27 -19.41 -11.29
C LYS A 136 14.53 -20.70 -10.51
N THR A 137 13.95 -20.82 -9.33
CA THR A 137 14.13 -21.98 -8.44
C THR A 137 13.46 -23.25 -8.99
N GLN A 138 12.32 -23.12 -9.68
CA GLN A 138 11.61 -24.24 -10.32
C GLN A 138 12.23 -24.75 -11.63
N ARG A 139 13.29 -24.10 -12.13
CA ARG A 139 13.99 -24.48 -13.38
C ARG A 139 15.23 -25.36 -13.15
N HIS A 140 15.48 -25.78 -11.91
CA HIS A 140 16.55 -26.69 -11.51
C HIS A 140 15.99 -28.04 -11.07
#